data_AF-A0A2T9K2W2-F1
#
_entry.id   AF-A0A2T9K2W2-F1
#
_cell.length_a   1.000
_cell.length_b   1.000
_cell.length_c   1.000
_cell.angle_alpha   90.00
_cell.angle_beta   90.00
_cell.angle_gamma   90.00
#
_symmetry.space_group_name_H-M   'P 1'
#
loop_
_entity.id
_entity.type
_entity.pdbx_description
1 polymer ?
#
loop_
_entity_poly.entity_id
_entity_poly.type
_entity_poly.pdbx_seq_one_letter_code
_entity_poly.pdbx_strand_id
1 'polypeptide(L)'
;MDVRSTLARHHLDVGADYVLRSAGLLSSVFDGDILRGLVFLTALRLSEHAPQDACGERPVRLTAIARSLGLPIETTRRHLLKLQRDGFTLRAAGGGVIARIPERPDIAEAMAANSANLARLSATLELAPAG
;
A
#
# COMPACT_ATOMS: atom_id res chain seq x y z
N MET A 1 -14.88 -9.95 33.87
CA MET A 1 -14.36 -9.30 32.64
C MET A 1 -15.13 -9.90 31.48
N ASP A 2 -15.79 -9.07 30.66
CA ASP A 2 -16.69 -9.53 29.58
C ASP A 2 -15.89 -10.20 28.45
N VAL A 3 -16.22 -11.45 28.10
CA VAL A 3 -15.57 -12.24 27.03
C VAL A 3 -15.59 -11.49 25.70
N ARG A 4 -16.66 -10.73 25.40
CA ARG A 4 -16.74 -9.91 24.19
C ARG A 4 -15.69 -8.80 24.17
N SER A 5 -15.39 -8.22 25.34
CA SER A 5 -14.36 -7.18 25.47
C SER A 5 -12.93 -7.73 25.34
N THR A 6 -12.70 -8.98 25.71
CA THR A 6 -11.40 -9.65 25.58
C THR A 6 -11.12 -10.02 24.12
N LEU A 7 -12.11 -10.57 23.42
CA LEU A 7 -12.00 -10.90 21.99
C LEU A 7 -11.78 -9.64 21.13
N ALA A 8 -12.52 -8.56 21.41
CA ALA A 8 -12.35 -7.30 20.68
C ALA A 8 -10.95 -6.69 20.86
N ARG A 9 -10.39 -6.74 22.08
CA ARG A 9 -9.01 -6.28 22.36
C ARG A 9 -7.98 -7.16 21.65
N HIS A 10 -8.14 -8.48 21.71
CA HIS A 10 -7.26 -9.41 21.01
C HIS A 10 -7.22 -9.12 19.50
N HIS A 11 -8.38 -8.98 18.84
CA HIS A 11 -8.42 -8.64 17.41
C HIS A 11 -7.75 -7.30 17.11
N LEU A 12 -7.94 -6.30 17.97
CA LEU A 12 -7.29 -5.00 17.81
C LEU A 12 -5.76 -5.14 17.91
N ASP A 13 -5.26 -5.86 18.91
CA ASP A 13 -3.82 -6.04 19.14
C ASP A 13 -3.15 -6.76 17.97
N VAL A 14 -3.74 -7.87 17.50
CA VAL A 14 -3.21 -8.63 16.36
C VAL A 14 -3.29 -7.80 15.07
N GLY A 15 -4.39 -7.10 14.85
CA GLY A 15 -4.54 -6.22 13.70
C GLY A 15 -3.54 -5.06 13.72
N ALA A 16 -3.31 -4.45 14.87
CA ALA A 16 -2.34 -3.37 15.05
C ALA A 16 -0.91 -3.86 14.80
N ASP A 17 -0.51 -5.02 15.32
CA ASP A 17 0.82 -5.61 15.06
C ASP A 17 1.05 -5.83 13.57
N TYR A 18 0.06 -6.40 12.86
CA TYR A 18 0.12 -6.56 11.40
C TYR A 18 0.31 -5.22 10.69
N VAL A 19 -0.53 -4.22 11.00
CA VAL A 19 -0.47 -2.89 10.37
C VAL A 19 0.88 -2.22 10.60
N LEU A 20 1.41 -2.28 11.83
CA LEU A 20 2.71 -1.68 12.16
C LEU A 20 3.87 -2.36 11.46
N ARG A 21 3.87 -3.71 11.36
CA ARG A 21 4.88 -4.45 10.59
C ARG A 21 4.81 -4.12 9.10
N SER A 22 3.62 -4.10 8.51
CA SER A 22 3.43 -3.76 7.10
C SER A 22 3.82 -2.31 6.81
N ALA A 23 3.53 -1.37 7.73
CA ALA A 23 3.99 0.02 7.62
C ALA A 23 5.53 0.12 7.66
N GLY A 24 6.19 -0.67 8.50
CA GLY A 24 7.66 -0.76 8.55
C GLY A 24 8.25 -1.27 7.24
N LEU A 25 7.70 -2.34 6.66
CA LEU A 25 8.11 -2.88 5.36
C LEU A 25 7.89 -1.88 4.23
N LEU A 26 6.73 -1.21 4.22
CA LEU A 26 6.44 -0.21 3.20
C LEU A 26 7.41 0.97 3.30
N SER A 27 7.69 1.45 4.51
CA SER A 27 8.65 2.52 4.76
C SER A 27 10.07 2.15 4.34
N SER A 28 10.51 0.90 4.58
CA SER A 28 11.86 0.45 4.19
C SER A 28 12.08 0.43 2.67
N VAL A 29 11.03 0.17 1.88
CA VAL A 29 11.10 0.24 0.40
C VAL A 29 11.24 1.68 -0.11
N PHE A 30 10.81 2.66 0.68
CA PHE A 30 10.73 4.07 0.28
C PHE A 30 11.60 5.01 1.12
N ASP A 31 12.78 4.55 1.53
CA ASP A 31 13.78 5.34 2.28
C ASP A 31 13.22 6.00 3.56
N GLY A 32 12.30 5.33 4.25
CA GLY A 32 11.65 5.86 5.45
C GLY A 32 10.39 6.70 5.17
N ASP A 33 10.06 6.98 3.92
CA ASP A 33 8.92 7.82 3.52
C ASP A 33 7.64 6.97 3.37
N ILE A 34 6.96 6.73 4.50
CA ILE A 34 5.68 5.99 4.51
C ILE A 34 4.62 6.65 3.63
N LEU A 35 4.60 7.98 3.52
CA LEU A 35 3.63 8.70 2.71
C LEU A 35 3.83 8.42 1.22
N ARG A 36 5.09 8.34 0.77
CA ARG A 36 5.44 7.90 -0.58
C ARG A 36 4.93 6.48 -0.85
N GLY A 37 5.06 5.58 0.11
CA GLY A 37 4.50 4.23 0.01
C GLY A 37 2.98 4.20 -0.09
N LEU A 38 2.27 5.01 0.70
CA LEU A 38 0.81 5.13 0.62
C LEU A 38 0.35 5.71 -0.72
N VAL A 39 1.07 6.71 -1.25
CA VAL A 39 0.83 7.26 -2.59
C VAL A 39 1.02 6.19 -3.67
N PHE A 40 2.07 5.39 -3.56
CA PHE A 40 2.30 4.28 -4.49
C PHE A 40 1.20 3.22 -4.44
N LEU A 41 0.87 2.70 -3.25
CA LEU A 41 -0.17 1.67 -3.10
C LEU A 41 -1.54 2.17 -3.60
N THR A 42 -1.84 3.45 -3.36
CA THR A 42 -3.07 4.07 -3.87
C THR A 42 -3.05 4.14 -5.39
N ALA A 43 -1.96 4.59 -6.00
CA ALA A 43 -1.82 4.65 -7.44
C ALA A 43 -1.92 3.25 -8.06
N LEU A 44 -1.26 2.25 -7.48
CA LEU A 44 -1.28 0.85 -7.91
C LEU A 44 -2.71 0.28 -7.89
N ARG A 45 -3.41 0.44 -6.76
CA ARG A 45 -4.79 -0.05 -6.60
C ARG A 45 -5.78 0.65 -7.54
N LEU A 46 -5.61 1.95 -7.76
CA LEU A 46 -6.45 2.69 -8.70
C LEU A 46 -6.17 2.28 -10.15
N SER A 47 -4.89 2.06 -10.50
CA SER A 47 -4.51 1.60 -11.84
C SER A 47 -5.06 0.21 -12.14
N GLU A 48 -5.07 -0.71 -11.18
CA GLU A 48 -5.65 -2.05 -11.34
C GLU A 48 -7.12 -2.02 -11.81
N HIS A 49 -7.89 -1.04 -11.32
CA HIS A 49 -9.32 -0.90 -11.61
C HIS A 49 -9.64 0.14 -12.68
N ALA A 50 -8.64 0.84 -13.22
CA ALA A 50 -8.86 1.86 -14.23
C ALA A 50 -9.14 1.24 -15.61
N PRO A 51 -9.96 1.88 -16.46
CA PRO A 51 -10.13 1.45 -17.85
C PRO A 51 -8.79 1.43 -18.59
N GLN A 52 -8.65 0.50 -19.53
CA GLN A 52 -7.50 0.50 -20.43
C GLN A 52 -7.61 1.65 -21.43
N ASP A 53 -6.48 2.29 -21.73
CA ASP A 53 -6.38 3.23 -22.85
C ASP A 53 -6.10 2.49 -24.17
N ALA A 54 -5.92 3.25 -25.26
CA ALA A 54 -5.66 2.70 -26.58
C ALA A 54 -4.35 1.89 -26.68
N CYS A 55 -3.42 2.07 -25.72
CA CYS A 55 -2.17 1.33 -25.63
C CYS A 55 -2.27 0.11 -24.71
N GLY A 56 -3.44 -0.15 -24.11
CA GLY A 56 -3.65 -1.25 -23.16
C GLY A 56 -3.23 -0.93 -21.72
N GLU A 57 -2.76 0.30 -21.47
CA GLU A 57 -2.32 0.78 -20.16
C GLU A 57 -3.50 1.24 -19.31
N ARG A 58 -3.34 1.26 -17.98
CA ARG A 58 -4.41 1.70 -17.05
C ARG A 58 -4.03 2.99 -16.29
N PRO A 59 -4.01 4.14 -17.00
CA PRO A 59 -3.60 5.41 -16.39
C PRO A 59 -4.68 5.97 -15.45
N VAL A 60 -4.22 6.48 -14.30
CA VAL A 60 -5.08 7.17 -13.32
C VAL A 60 -4.72 8.64 -13.21
N ARG A 61 -5.70 9.47 -12.86
CA ARG A 61 -5.47 10.90 -12.67
C ARG A 61 -4.79 11.18 -11.33
N LEU A 62 -3.81 12.08 -11.32
CA LEU A 62 -3.19 12.66 -10.12
C LEU A 62 -4.23 13.07 -9.06
N THR A 63 -5.31 13.74 -9.49
CA THR A 63 -6.38 14.22 -8.61
C THR A 63 -7.18 13.09 -7.97
N ALA A 64 -7.30 11.93 -8.62
CA ALA A 64 -7.94 10.76 -8.03
C ALA A 64 -7.09 10.18 -6.90
N ILE A 65 -5.77 10.11 -7.09
CA ILE A 65 -4.82 9.67 -6.05
C ILE A 65 -4.86 10.63 -4.86
N ALA A 66 -4.75 11.94 -5.11
CA ALA A 66 -4.79 12.97 -4.07
C ALA A 66 -6.07 12.90 -3.24
N ARG A 67 -7.23 12.80 -3.91
CA ARG A 67 -8.55 12.67 -3.26
C ARG A 67 -8.68 11.38 -2.46
N SER A 68 -8.16 10.26 -2.96
CA SER A 68 -8.22 8.98 -2.24
C SER A 68 -7.45 8.99 -0.92
N LEU A 69 -6.38 9.80 -0.82
CA LEU A 69 -5.55 9.92 0.39
C LEU A 69 -5.89 11.14 1.24
N GLY A 70 -6.78 12.03 0.79
CA GLY A 70 -7.03 13.31 1.46
C GLY A 70 -5.83 14.25 1.46
N LEU A 71 -4.92 14.13 0.48
CA LEU A 71 -3.70 14.94 0.38
C LEU A 71 -3.86 16.13 -0.57
N PRO A 72 -3.11 17.24 -0.37
CA PRO A 72 -3.00 18.28 -1.38
C PRO A 72 -2.42 17.75 -2.69
N ILE A 73 -2.97 18.21 -3.82
CA ILE A 73 -2.52 17.82 -5.17
C ILE A 73 -1.01 18.01 -5.33
N GLU A 74 -0.46 19.13 -4.86
CA GLU A 74 0.96 19.44 -4.96
C GLU A 74 1.82 18.47 -4.13
N THR A 75 1.36 18.08 -2.94
CA THR A 75 2.02 17.06 -2.11
C THR A 75 2.03 15.72 -2.84
N THR A 76 0.89 15.26 -3.35
CA THR A 76 0.79 14.02 -4.15
C THR A 76 1.71 14.07 -5.37
N ARG A 77 1.76 15.20 -6.09
CA ARG A 77 2.61 15.39 -7.27
C ARG A 77 4.09 15.22 -6.92
N ARG A 78 4.56 15.80 -5.81
CA ARG A 78 5.95 15.64 -5.35
C ARG A 78 6.31 14.18 -5.07
N HIS A 79 5.43 13.41 -4.44
CA HIS A 79 5.66 11.98 -4.20
C HIS A 79 5.60 11.15 -5.49
N LEU A 80 4.72 11.48 -6.44
CA LEU A 80 4.66 10.79 -7.74
C LEU A 80 5.90 11.05 -8.61
N LEU A 81 6.43 12.28 -8.63
CA LEU A 81 7.69 12.55 -9.33
C LEU A 81 8.86 11.76 -8.75
N LYS A 82 8.87 11.65 -7.42
CA LYS A 82 9.77 10.79 -6.66
C LYS A 82 9.59 9.32 -7.08
N LEU A 83 8.38 8.79 -7.11
CA LEU A 83 8.10 7.40 -7.51
C LEU A 83 8.45 7.12 -8.97
N GLN A 84 8.26 8.10 -9.85
CA GLN A 84 8.61 8.00 -11.27
C GLN A 84 10.12 7.88 -11.47
N ARG A 85 10.91 8.66 -10.72
CA ARG A 85 12.38 8.55 -10.75
C ARG A 85 12.87 7.17 -10.31
N ASP A 86 12.16 6.53 -9.39
CA ASP A 86 12.53 5.24 -8.82
C ASP A 86 11.91 4.04 -9.59
N GLY A 87 11.20 4.30 -10.69
CA GLY A 87 10.64 3.28 -11.58
C GLY A 87 9.27 2.70 -11.19
N PHE A 88 8.69 3.12 -10.07
CA PHE A 88 7.39 2.64 -9.57
C PHE A 88 6.19 3.20 -10.34
N THR A 89 6.36 4.34 -11.00
CA THR A 89 5.29 4.95 -11.81
C THR A 89 5.81 5.45 -13.15
N LEU A 90 4.95 5.44 -14.16
CA LEU A 90 5.17 6.05 -15.46
C LEU A 90 4.14 7.15 -15.72
N ARG A 91 4.51 8.11 -16.56
CA ARG A 91 3.59 9.12 -17.07
C ARG A 91 3.03 8.66 -18.41
N ALA A 92 1.72 8.47 -18.48
CA ALA A 92 1.03 8.13 -19.72
C ALA A 92 0.99 9.33 -20.68
N ALA A 93 0.83 9.06 -21.98
CA ALA A 93 0.75 10.10 -23.01
C ALA A 93 -0.36 11.14 -22.74
N GLY A 94 -1.49 10.72 -22.17
CA GLY A 94 -2.59 11.59 -21.74
C GLY A 94 -2.39 12.32 -20.41
N GLY A 95 -1.17 12.31 -19.84
CA GLY A 95 -0.86 12.97 -18.57
C GLY A 95 -1.32 12.23 -17.31
N GLY A 96 -1.85 11.01 -17.46
CA GLY A 96 -2.14 10.10 -16.35
C GLY A 96 -0.90 9.44 -15.78
N VAL A 97 -1.09 8.75 -14.67
CA VAL A 97 -0.06 8.02 -13.93
C VAL A 97 -0.37 6.54 -14.02
N ILE A 98 0.62 5.75 -14.40
CA ILE A 98 0.54 4.28 -14.41
C ILE A 98 1.45 3.79 -13.29
N ALA A 99 0.91 3.05 -12.34
CA ALA A 99 1.70 2.44 -11.27
C ALA A 99 1.97 0.97 -11.59
N ARG A 100 3.19 0.53 -11.33
CA ARG A 100 3.63 -0.86 -11.54
C ARG A 100 4.64 -1.25 -10.47
N ILE A 101 4.73 -2.54 -10.20
CA ILE A 101 5.73 -3.10 -9.30
C ILE A 101 6.99 -3.36 -10.13
N PRO A 102 8.11 -2.66 -9.90
CA PRO A 102 9.35 -2.94 -10.62
C PRO A 102 9.97 -4.25 -10.14
N GLU A 103 10.69 -4.93 -11.05
CA GLU A 103 11.43 -6.16 -10.75
C GLU A 103 12.69 -5.82 -9.96
N ARG A 104 12.59 -5.79 -8.62
CA ARG A 104 13.72 -5.55 -7.71
C ARG A 104 13.72 -6.55 -6.55
N PRO A 105 14.88 -7.03 -6.09
CA PRO A 105 14.97 -7.99 -4.98
C PRO A 105 14.35 -7.49 -3.68
N ASP A 106 14.59 -6.23 -3.32
CA ASP A 106 14.07 -5.62 -2.09
C ASP A 106 12.54 -5.55 -2.05
N ILE A 107 11.90 -5.38 -3.21
CA ILE A 107 10.44 -5.41 -3.34
C ILE A 107 9.91 -6.83 -3.20
N ALA A 108 10.55 -7.81 -3.85
CA ALA A 108 10.16 -9.21 -3.74
C ALA A 108 10.26 -9.71 -2.28
N GLU A 109 11.33 -9.32 -1.58
CA GLU A 109 11.51 -9.59 -0.15
C GLU A 109 10.44 -8.92 0.70
N ALA A 110 10.13 -7.65 0.45
CA ALA A 110 9.07 -6.93 1.18
C ALA A 110 7.69 -7.58 0.95
N MET A 111 7.39 -8.02 -0.27
CA MET A 111 6.14 -8.74 -0.57
C MET A 111 6.08 -10.09 0.14
N ALA A 112 7.16 -10.88 0.11
CA ALA A 112 7.23 -12.15 0.82
C ALA A 112 7.07 -11.98 2.33
N ALA A 113 7.73 -10.97 2.91
CA ALA A 113 7.60 -10.63 4.33
C ALA A 113 6.18 -10.18 4.68
N ASN A 114 5.53 -9.38 3.83
CA ASN A 114 4.15 -8.97 4.04
C ASN A 114 3.17 -10.16 3.96
N SER A 115 3.37 -11.07 3.01
CA SER A 115 2.59 -12.32 2.92
C SER A 115 2.75 -13.19 4.16
N ALA A 116 3.96 -13.30 4.70
CA ALA A 116 4.20 -14.00 5.97
C ALA A 116 3.53 -13.30 7.16
N ASN A 117 3.50 -11.97 7.20
CA ASN A 117 2.76 -11.21 8.21
C ASN A 117 1.25 -11.49 8.12
N LEU A 118 0.70 -11.56 6.91
CA LEU A 118 -0.72 -11.83 6.68
C LEU A 118 -1.10 -13.26 7.12
N ALA A 119 -0.25 -14.24 6.81
CA ALA A 119 -0.44 -15.62 7.27
C ALA A 119 -0.42 -15.72 8.80
N ARG A 120 0.48 -14.98 9.48
CA ARG A 120 0.52 -14.88 10.94
C ARG A 120 -0.74 -14.24 11.52
N LEU A 121 -1.22 -13.15 10.93
CA LEU A 121 -2.48 -12.51 11.31
C LEU A 121 -3.63 -13.53 11.24
N SER A 122 -3.78 -14.23 10.10
CA SER A 122 -4.85 -15.21 9.90
C SER A 122 -4.81 -16.33 10.93
N ALA A 123 -3.63 -16.94 11.14
CA ALA A 123 -3.46 -18.02 12.11
C ALA A 123 -3.73 -17.56 13.55
N THR A 124 -3.37 -16.32 13.89
CA THR A 124 -3.60 -15.78 15.24
C THR A 124 -5.07 -15.47 15.47
N LEU A 125 -5.81 -14.99 14.46
CA LEU A 125 -7.25 -14.75 14.55
C LEU A 125 -8.07 -16.04 14.69
N GLU A 126 -7.59 -17.17 14.16
CA GLU A 126 -8.23 -18.48 14.30
C GLU A 126 -8.08 -19.07 15.72
N LEU A 127 -7.04 -18.65 16.46
CA LEU A 127 -6.84 -19.06 17.83
C LEU A 127 -7.72 -18.20 18.76
N ALA A 128 -8.64 -18.83 19.49
CA ALA A 128 -9.41 -18.12 20.51
C ALA A 128 -8.44 -17.57 21.59
N PRO A 129 -8.66 -16.34 22.10
CA PRO A 129 -7.85 -15.82 23.20
C PRO A 129 -8.01 -16.75 24.40
N ALA A 130 -6.89 -17.19 24.99
CA ALA A 130 -6.92 -17.95 26.24
C ALA A 130 -7.66 -17.11 27.30
N GLY A 131 -8.74 -17.68 27.84
CA GLY A 131 -9.64 -17.03 28.80
C GLY A 131 -8.99 -16.71 30.13
#